data_AF-A0A9W4Z8K5-F1
#
_entry.id   AF-A0A9W4Z8K5-F1
#
_cell.length_a   1.000
_cell.length_b   1.000
_cell.length_c   1.000
_cell.angle_alpha   90.00
_cell.angle_beta   90.00
_cell.angle_gamma   90.00
#
_symmetry.space_group_name_H-M   'P 1'
#
loop_
_entity.id
_entity.type
_entity.pdbx_description
1 polymer ?
#
loop_
_entity_poly.entity_id
_entity_poly.type
_entity_poly.pdbx_seq_one_letter_code
_entity_poly.pdbx_strand_id
1 'polypeptide(L)'
;MIQRNNEVLLIKRPNHRGFPGYIAPGGKVDFPESIVQAAIREVKAETGLLVSNLTFKGLDEYVNPKGNVRYMVFNYWTDSFEGELLLNPPEGELLWMPIDTALKLPMQTWFKERFPLFFETGTFEIQRVWDNELNKQISMTITHT
;
A
#
# COMPACT_ATOMS: atom_id res chain seq x y z
N MET A 1 -0.68 5.69 -1.62
CA MET A 1 -1.24 6.45 -0.49
C MET A 1 -1.68 7.81 -0.98
N ILE A 2 -2.88 8.22 -0.60
CA ILE A 2 -3.47 9.50 -1.00
C ILE A 2 -3.59 10.33 0.27
N GLN A 3 -3.06 11.55 0.24
CA GLN A 3 -3.05 12.46 1.38
C GLN A 3 -3.89 13.70 1.08
N ARG A 4 -4.63 14.16 2.08
CA ARG A 4 -5.32 15.46 2.06
C ARG A 4 -5.04 16.15 3.37
N ASN A 5 -4.32 17.28 3.34
CA ASN A 5 -3.85 17.96 4.55
C ASN A 5 -3.05 16.99 5.44
N ASN A 6 -3.47 16.79 6.70
CA ASN A 6 -2.88 15.87 7.65
C ASN A 6 -3.60 14.51 7.74
N GLU A 7 -4.42 14.18 6.74
CA GLU A 7 -5.18 12.94 6.66
C GLU A 7 -4.73 12.07 5.49
N VAL A 8 -4.84 10.76 5.64
CA VAL A 8 -4.65 9.80 4.55
C VAL A 8 -5.92 9.00 4.31
N LEU A 9 -6.15 8.64 3.05
CA LEU A 9 -7.26 7.76 2.69
C LEU A 9 -6.88 6.30 2.93
N LEU A 10 -7.69 5.61 3.73
CA LEU A 10 -7.56 4.18 4.02
C LEU A 10 -8.86 3.44 3.69
N ILE A 11 -8.71 2.17 3.33
CA ILE A 11 -9.78 1.19 3.19
C ILE A 11 -9.79 0.36 4.46
N LYS A 12 -10.92 0.33 5.16
CA LYS A 12 -11.17 -0.58 6.27
C LYS A 12 -11.76 -1.88 5.72
N ARG A 13 -10.90 -2.87 5.53
CA ARG A 13 -11.25 -4.17 4.95
C ARG A 13 -12.08 -5.01 5.94
N PRO A 14 -13.20 -5.60 5.50
CA PRO A 14 -14.02 -6.43 6.36
C PRO A 14 -13.39 -7.81 6.62
N ASN A 15 -13.76 -8.44 7.74
CA ASN A 15 -13.20 -9.73 8.20
C ASN A 15 -13.30 -10.87 7.18
N HIS A 16 -14.34 -10.89 6.34
CA HIS A 16 -14.56 -11.97 5.38
C HIS A 16 -13.61 -11.94 4.17
N ARG A 17 -12.77 -10.90 4.00
CA ARG A 17 -11.82 -10.77 2.89
C ARG A 17 -10.41 -11.32 3.18
N GLY A 18 -10.24 -12.10 4.25
CA GLY A 18 -8.99 -12.80 4.59
C GLY A 18 -7.90 -11.92 5.22
N PHE A 19 -7.84 -10.63 4.88
CA PHE A 19 -6.89 -9.67 5.44
C PHE A 19 -7.62 -8.45 6.02
N PRO A 20 -8.30 -8.59 7.19
CA PRO A 20 -8.96 -7.46 7.82
C PRO A 20 -7.98 -6.38 8.27
N GLY A 21 -8.52 -5.18 8.46
CA GLY A 21 -7.77 -4.03 8.94
C GLY A 21 -7.73 -2.89 7.94
N TYR A 22 -6.96 -1.87 8.28
CA TYR A 22 -6.83 -0.64 7.51
C TYR A 22 -5.64 -0.74 6.57
N ILE A 23 -5.85 -0.38 5.30
CA ILE A 23 -4.81 -0.39 4.27
C ILE A 23 -4.99 0.78 3.30
N ALA A 24 -3.92 1.23 2.66
CA ALA A 24 -4.03 2.13 1.52
C ALA A 24 -4.64 1.40 0.29
N PRO A 25 -5.33 2.12 -0.61
CA PRO A 25 -5.80 1.56 -1.87
C PRO A 25 -4.64 1.10 -2.76
N GLY A 26 -4.87 0.06 -3.55
CA GLY A 26 -3.91 -0.50 -4.49
C GLY A 26 -4.17 -1.98 -4.80
N GLY A 27 -3.56 -2.47 -5.86
CA GLY A 27 -3.80 -3.83 -6.33
C GLY A 27 -2.68 -4.36 -7.21
N LYS A 28 -3.01 -5.34 -8.06
CA LYS A 28 -2.05 -6.00 -8.94
C LYS A 28 -1.80 -5.15 -10.19
N VAL A 29 -0.64 -5.35 -10.79
CA VAL A 29 -0.34 -4.82 -12.13
C VAL A 29 -0.85 -5.83 -13.15
N ASP A 30 -1.74 -5.40 -14.03
CA ASP A 30 -2.30 -6.21 -15.11
C ASP A 30 -1.53 -5.96 -16.41
N PHE A 31 -1.14 -7.02 -17.12
CA PHE A 31 -0.48 -6.85 -18.42
C PHE A 31 -1.47 -6.29 -19.46
N PRO A 32 -1.10 -5.29 -20.29
CA PRO A 32 0.24 -4.74 -20.51
C PRO A 32 0.52 -3.39 -19.82
N GLU A 33 -0.17 -3.05 -18.73
CA GLU A 33 -0.06 -1.73 -18.13
C GLU A 33 1.28 -1.51 -17.40
N SER A 34 1.70 -0.25 -17.29
CA SER A 34 2.82 0.15 -16.43
C SER A 34 2.39 0.18 -14.96
N ILE A 35 3.36 0.08 -14.06
CA ILE A 35 3.13 0.12 -12.59
C ILE A 35 2.37 1.39 -12.17
N VAL A 36 2.68 2.54 -12.78
CA VAL A 36 1.99 3.81 -12.51
C VAL A 36 0.55 3.77 -13.01
N GLN A 37 0.30 3.19 -14.19
CA GLN A 37 -1.07 2.99 -14.70
C GLN A 37 -1.88 2.09 -13.79
N ALA A 38 -1.30 0.99 -13.30
CA ALA A 38 -1.93 0.11 -12.33
C ALA A 38 -2.32 0.87 -11.04
N ALA A 39 -1.39 1.66 -10.47
CA ALA A 39 -1.67 2.45 -9.28
C ALA A 39 -2.84 3.42 -9.47
N ILE A 40 -2.90 4.12 -10.62
CA ILE A 40 -3.99 5.05 -10.94
C ILE A 40 -5.31 4.28 -11.13
N ARG A 41 -5.30 3.17 -11.87
CA ARG A 41 -6.47 2.33 -12.14
C ARG A 41 -7.05 1.76 -10.85
N GLU A 42 -6.21 1.17 -10.00
CA GLU A 42 -6.62 0.54 -8.74
C GLU A 42 -7.21 1.57 -7.78
N VAL A 43 -6.56 2.74 -7.62
CA VAL A 43 -7.13 3.83 -6.82
C VAL A 43 -8.50 4.23 -7.34
N LYS A 44 -8.67 4.38 -8.66
CA LYS A 44 -9.96 4.75 -9.25
C LYS A 44 -11.03 3.68 -9.01
N ALA A 45 -10.68 2.41 -9.19
CA ALA A 45 -11.60 1.28 -9.03
C ALA A 45 -12.04 1.08 -7.57
N GLU A 46 -11.12 1.23 -6.62
CA GLU A 46 -11.39 0.98 -5.20
C GLU A 46 -12.01 2.18 -4.49
N THR A 47 -11.67 3.41 -4.92
CA THR A 47 -12.02 4.63 -4.17
C THR A 47 -12.90 5.60 -4.93
N GLY A 48 -12.94 5.55 -6.27
CA GLY A 48 -13.63 6.54 -7.09
C GLY A 48 -12.80 7.79 -7.41
N LEU A 49 -11.64 7.97 -6.76
CA LEU A 49 -10.77 9.11 -7.00
C LEU A 49 -9.89 8.90 -8.24
N LEU A 50 -9.69 9.95 -9.03
CA LEU A 50 -8.63 10.00 -10.03
C LEU A 50 -7.42 10.71 -9.41
N VAL A 51 -6.27 10.04 -9.43
CA VAL A 51 -5.02 10.56 -8.87
C VAL A 51 -4.04 10.99 -9.96
N SER A 52 -3.22 12.00 -9.65
CA SER A 52 -2.15 12.49 -10.51
C SER A 52 -0.91 12.85 -9.67
N ASN A 53 0.18 13.28 -10.30
CA ASN A 53 1.44 13.67 -9.62
C ASN A 53 1.97 12.63 -8.62
N LEU A 54 1.86 11.34 -8.96
CA LEU A 54 2.32 10.26 -8.09
C LEU A 54 3.83 10.38 -7.85
N THR A 55 4.21 10.48 -6.58
CA THR A 55 5.59 10.42 -6.11
C THR A 55 5.91 8.99 -5.71
N PHE A 56 6.94 8.40 -6.31
CA PHE A 56 7.43 7.10 -5.88
C PHE A 56 8.09 7.23 -4.50
N LYS A 57 7.68 6.38 -3.55
CA LYS A 57 8.17 6.37 -2.17
C LYS A 57 9.07 5.19 -1.85
N GLY A 58 8.90 4.06 -2.50
CA GLY A 58 9.77 2.93 -2.24
C GLY A 58 9.26 1.60 -2.72
N LEU A 59 10.17 0.63 -2.66
CA LEU A 59 9.93 -0.77 -2.96
C LEU A 59 9.77 -1.54 -1.65
N ASP A 60 8.76 -2.40 -1.57
CA ASP A 60 8.66 -3.42 -0.53
C ASP A 60 8.58 -4.78 -1.24
N GLU A 61 9.61 -5.60 -1.06
CA GLU A 61 9.74 -6.87 -1.76
C GLU A 61 9.78 -8.06 -0.81
N TYR A 62 9.12 -9.14 -1.25
CA TYR A 62 9.15 -10.44 -0.60
C TYR A 62 9.92 -11.41 -1.48
N VAL A 63 11.03 -11.91 -0.97
CA VAL A 63 11.89 -12.85 -1.66
C VAL A 63 11.72 -14.22 -1.02
N ASN A 64 11.43 -15.22 -1.85
CA ASN A 64 11.44 -16.62 -1.47
C ASN A 64 12.53 -17.35 -2.28
N PRO A 65 13.74 -17.51 -1.72
CA PRO A 65 14.87 -18.10 -2.44
C PRO A 65 14.60 -19.55 -2.87
N LYS A 66 13.95 -20.34 -2.00
CA LYS A 66 13.67 -21.77 -2.28
C LYS A 66 12.60 -21.95 -3.35
N GLY A 67 11.58 -21.09 -3.35
CA GLY A 67 10.52 -21.10 -4.37
C GLY A 67 10.90 -20.41 -5.67
N ASN A 68 12.05 -19.73 -5.74
CA ASN A 68 12.45 -18.88 -6.86
C ASN A 68 11.37 -17.85 -7.25
N VAL A 69 10.76 -17.21 -6.24
CA VAL A 69 9.70 -16.21 -6.42
C VAL A 69 10.09 -14.92 -5.72
N ARG A 70 9.80 -13.80 -6.37
CA ARG A 70 9.86 -12.46 -5.80
C ARG A 70 8.55 -11.72 -6.05
N TYR A 71 7.94 -11.21 -4.98
CA TYR A 71 6.82 -10.28 -5.09
C TYR A 71 7.32 -8.87 -4.78
N MET A 72 6.95 -7.92 -5.62
CA MET A 72 7.38 -6.52 -5.50
C MET A 72 6.15 -5.63 -5.35
N VAL A 73 6.16 -4.79 -4.33
CA VAL A 73 5.12 -3.79 -4.09
C VAL A 73 5.73 -2.41 -4.27
N PHE A 74 5.24 -1.68 -5.25
CA PHE A 74 5.66 -0.32 -5.54
C PHE A 74 4.77 0.66 -4.79
N ASN A 75 5.37 1.48 -3.93
CA ASN A 75 4.65 2.37 -3.05
C ASN A 75 4.69 3.78 -3.63
N TYR A 76 3.52 4.36 -3.85
CA TYR A 76 3.37 5.73 -4.33
C TYR A 76 2.64 6.59 -3.31
N TRP A 77 2.93 7.88 -3.31
CA TRP A 77 2.24 8.90 -2.55
C TRP A 77 1.74 10.00 -3.49
N THR A 78 0.61 10.62 -3.18
CA THR A 78 0.15 11.84 -3.84
C THR A 78 -0.80 12.62 -2.93
N ASP A 79 -0.79 13.93 -3.08
CA ASP A 79 -1.79 14.87 -2.56
C ASP A 79 -2.71 15.43 -3.65
N SER A 80 -2.50 15.02 -4.91
CA SER A 80 -3.18 15.52 -6.10
C SER A 80 -4.21 14.51 -6.58
N PHE A 81 -5.49 14.80 -6.34
CA PHE A 81 -6.60 13.94 -6.75
C PHE A 81 -7.87 14.74 -7.02
N GLU A 82 -8.78 14.14 -7.78
CA GLU A 82 -10.11 14.68 -8.09
C GLU A 82 -11.19 13.60 -8.05
N GLY A 83 -12.45 14.04 -7.99
CA GLY A 83 -13.63 13.18 -7.91
C GLY A 83 -14.14 12.97 -6.48
N GLU A 84 -15.12 12.08 -6.36
CA GLU A 84 -15.78 11.76 -5.09
C GLU A 84 -15.54 10.29 -4.71
N LEU A 85 -15.58 10.02 -3.41
CA LEU A 85 -15.45 8.65 -2.90
C LEU A 85 -16.65 7.81 -3.33
N LEU A 86 -16.41 6.54 -3.65
CA LEU A 86 -17.49 5.59 -3.94
C LEU A 86 -18.42 5.44 -2.74
N LEU A 87 -19.73 5.45 -3.01
CA LEU A 87 -20.76 5.16 -2.00
C LEU A 87 -20.75 3.68 -1.57
N ASN A 88 -20.39 2.79 -2.50
CA ASN A 88 -20.32 1.33 -2.28
C ASN A 88 -18.96 0.79 -2.74
N PRO A 89 -17.87 1.08 -1.99
CA PRO A 89 -16.53 0.66 -2.34
C PRO A 89 -16.39 -0.88 -2.30
N PRO A 90 -15.71 -1.49 -3.29
CA PRO A 90 -15.66 -2.94 -3.39
C PRO A 90 -14.83 -3.58 -2.26
N GLU A 91 -13.78 -2.94 -1.78
CA GLU A 91 -12.80 -3.55 -0.86
C GLU A 91 -13.05 -3.27 0.63
N GLY A 92 -14.00 -2.37 0.95
CA GLY A 92 -14.31 -1.98 2.33
C GLY A 92 -14.56 -0.48 2.47
N GLU A 93 -14.91 -0.06 3.68
CA GLU A 93 -15.27 1.33 4.00
C GLU A 93 -14.09 2.28 3.76
N LEU A 94 -14.33 3.39 3.05
CA LEU A 94 -13.33 4.42 2.74
C LEU A 94 -13.32 5.48 3.83
N LEU A 95 -12.15 5.74 4.42
CA LEU A 95 -12.00 6.64 5.57
C LEU A 95 -10.80 7.56 5.39
N TRP A 96 -11.04 8.86 5.52
CA TRP A 96 -9.98 9.84 5.77
C TRP A 96 -9.58 9.76 7.23
N MET A 97 -8.30 9.48 7.48
CA MET A 97 -7.78 9.28 8.83
C MET A 97 -6.60 10.22 9.08
N PRO A 98 -6.58 10.97 10.19
CA PRO A 98 -5.41 11.71 10.61
C PRO A 98 -4.19 10.79 10.70
N ILE A 99 -3.03 11.21 10.20
CA ILE A 99 -1.82 10.37 10.11
C ILE A 99 -1.45 9.78 11.48
N ASP A 100 -1.49 10.57 12.54
CA ASP A 100 -1.17 10.13 13.91
C ASP A 100 -2.18 9.12 14.48
N THR A 101 -3.43 9.17 14.00
CA THR A 101 -4.47 8.21 14.36
C THR A 101 -4.31 6.93 13.55
N ALA A 102 -3.98 7.03 12.26
CA ALA A 102 -3.81 5.90 11.36
C ALA A 102 -2.79 4.88 11.90
N LEU A 103 -1.66 5.34 12.46
CA LEU A 103 -0.64 4.48 13.07
C LEU A 103 -1.14 3.59 14.22
N LYS A 104 -2.26 3.97 14.85
CA LYS A 104 -2.87 3.27 15.98
C LYS A 104 -3.94 2.26 15.54
N LEU A 105 -4.33 2.28 14.27
CA LEU A 105 -5.34 1.39 13.73
C LEU A 105 -4.83 -0.05 13.55
N PRO A 106 -5.73 -1.04 13.56
CA PRO A 106 -5.37 -2.42 13.21
C PRO A 106 -5.07 -2.49 11.71
N MET A 107 -3.79 -2.57 11.35
CA MET A 107 -3.30 -2.72 9.99
C MET A 107 -2.65 -4.10 9.84
N GLN A 108 -2.49 -4.56 8.60
CA GLN A 108 -1.62 -5.71 8.33
C GLN A 108 -0.19 -5.34 8.74
N THR A 109 0.51 -6.25 9.44
CA THR A 109 1.84 -5.96 10.05
C THR A 109 2.81 -5.36 9.05
N TRP A 110 2.89 -5.93 7.84
CA TRP A 110 3.78 -5.46 6.78
C TRP A 110 3.42 -4.07 6.25
N PHE A 111 2.12 -3.72 6.21
CA PHE A 111 1.69 -2.39 5.81
C PHE A 111 2.01 -1.38 6.92
N LYS A 112 1.78 -1.77 8.18
CA LYS A 112 2.07 -0.95 9.36
C LYS A 112 3.55 -0.58 9.45
N GLU A 113 4.45 -1.53 9.17
CA GLU A 113 5.90 -1.32 9.20
C GLU A 113 6.36 -0.27 8.19
N ARG A 114 5.78 -0.25 6.98
CA ARG A 114 6.17 0.71 5.94
C ARG A 114 5.39 2.03 5.97
N PHE A 115 4.30 2.11 6.73
CA PHE A 115 3.44 3.29 6.77
C PHE A 115 4.20 4.59 7.12
N PRO A 116 5.08 4.64 8.14
CA PRO A 116 5.84 5.85 8.46
C PRO A 116 6.77 6.30 7.32
N LEU A 117 7.33 5.35 6.58
CA LEU A 117 8.34 5.60 5.53
C LEU A 117 7.80 6.42 4.36
N PHE A 118 6.48 6.45 4.16
CA PHE A 118 5.86 7.31 3.16
C PHE A 118 6.07 8.81 3.43
N PHE A 119 6.28 9.19 4.70
CA PHE A 119 6.42 10.59 5.12
C PHE A 119 7.87 11.01 5.35
N GLU A 120 8.81 10.06 5.26
CA GLU A 120 10.24 10.34 5.35
C GLU A 120 10.76 10.95 4.05
N THR A 121 11.83 11.73 4.13
CA THR A 121 12.51 12.27 2.95
C THR A 121 13.17 11.15 2.14
N GLY A 122 13.17 11.29 0.81
CA GLY A 122 13.78 10.31 -0.08
C GLY A 122 12.88 9.09 -0.33
N THR A 123 13.52 7.97 -0.65
CA THR A 123 12.88 6.70 -0.98
C THR A 123 13.37 5.59 -0.06
N PHE A 124 12.61 4.50 0.01
CA PHE A 124 12.97 3.31 0.79
C PHE A 124 12.96 2.04 -0.06
N GLU A 125 13.75 1.06 0.37
CA GLU A 125 13.63 -0.33 -0.02
C GLU A 125 13.46 -1.18 1.24
N ILE A 126 12.40 -1.98 1.28
CA ILE A 126 12.24 -3.05 2.27
C ILE A 126 12.44 -4.37 1.54
N GLN A 127 13.46 -5.14 1.95
CA GLN A 127 13.64 -6.51 1.51
C GLN A 127 13.23 -7.46 2.63
N ARG A 128 12.27 -8.34 2.33
CA ARG A 128 11.77 -9.37 3.26
C ARG A 128 12.12 -10.75 2.70
N VAL A 129 12.89 -11.53 3.43
CA VAL A 129 13.18 -12.90 3.04
C VAL A 129 12.26 -13.84 3.79
N TRP A 130 11.52 -14.66 3.05
CA TRP A 130 10.60 -15.66 3.59
C TRP A 130 11.15 -17.07 3.34
N ASP A 131 11.12 -17.91 4.38
CA ASP A 131 11.40 -19.33 4.25
C ASP A 131 10.07 -20.10 4.23
N ASN A 132 9.75 -20.69 3.08
CA ASN A 132 8.55 -21.49 2.88
C ASN A 132 8.51 -22.75 3.75
N GLU A 133 9.66 -23.37 4.05
CA GLU A 133 9.70 -24.60 4.85
C GLU A 133 9.42 -24.32 6.32
N LEU A 134 9.89 -23.16 6.80
CA LEU A 134 9.66 -22.70 8.17
C LEU A 134 8.38 -21.88 8.31
N ASN A 135 7.72 -21.58 7.19
CA ASN A 135 6.54 -20.73 7.09
C ASN A 135 6.70 -19.42 7.90
N LYS A 136 7.86 -18.76 7.76
CA LYS A 136 8.16 -17.53 8.50
C LYS A 136 9.10 -16.58 7.74
N GLN A 137 9.01 -15.31 8.09
CA GLN A 137 9.99 -14.30 7.68
C GLN A 137 11.30 -14.56 8.44
N ILE A 138 12.40 -14.70 7.71
CA ILE A 138 13.72 -14.98 8.29
C ILE A 138 14.60 -13.73 8.38
N SER A 139 14.39 -12.75 7.51
CA SER A 139 15.06 -11.44 7.61
C SER A 139 14.21 -10.33 7.03
N MET A 140 14.48 -9.12 7.50
CA MET A 140 13.98 -7.88 6.95
C MET A 140 15.10 -6.84 6.99
N THR A 141 15.32 -6.15 5.88
CA THR A 141 16.28 -5.05 5.77
C THR A 141 15.58 -3.84 5.19
N ILE A 142 15.78 -2.68 5.81
CA ILE A 142 15.29 -1.40 5.30
C ILE A 142 16.51 -0.59 4.87
N THR A 143 16.49 -0.11 3.62
CA THR A 143 17.53 0.75 3.04
C THR A 143 16.89 2.05 2.59
N HIS A 144 17.50 3.19 2.94
CA HIS A 144 17.08 4.52 2.50
C HIS A 144 17.92 4.97 1.31
N THR A 145 17.28 5.51 0.28
CA THR A 145 17.90 5.94 -0.97
C THR A 145 17.43 7.31 -1.43
#